data_AF-A0A821CI77-F1
#
_entry.id   AF-A0A821CI77-F1
#
_cell.length_a   1.000
_cell.length_b   1.000
_cell.length_c   1.000
_cell.angle_alpha   90.00
_cell.angle_beta   90.00
_cell.angle_gamma   90.00
#
_symmetry.space_group_name_H-M   'P 1'
#
loop_
_entity.id
_entity.type
_entity.pdbx_description
1 polymer ?
#
loop_
_entity_poly.entity_id
_entity_poly.type
_entity_poly.pdbx_seq_one_letter_code
_entity_poly.pdbx_strand_id
1 'polypeptide(L)' 'VYWDYAISLHMSSIVYLHCHLYVDGDRIVFVGRDGVQYPPFHIKDKGGHLLAFLTCLESGLASDGQLDPPLAYEKGQGKF' A
#
# COMPACT_ATOMS: atom_id res chain seq x y z
N VAL A 1 -13.42 22.77 1.51
CA VAL A 1 -14.04 21.64 2.25
C VAL A 1 -13.59 20.30 1.70
N TYR A 2 -14.07 19.79 0.54
CA TYR A 2 -13.63 18.45 0.11
C TYR A 2 -12.15 18.36 -0.31
N TRP A 3 -11.58 19.44 -0.84
CA TRP A 3 -10.15 19.53 -1.15
C TRP A 3 -9.25 19.38 0.07
N ASP A 4 -9.76 19.67 1.27
CA ASP A 4 -9.02 19.54 2.51
C ASP A 4 -8.79 18.05 2.88
N TYR A 5 -9.50 17.13 2.22
CA TYR A 5 -9.29 15.68 2.34
C TYR A 5 -8.43 15.08 1.21
N ALA A 6 -8.04 15.89 0.21
CA ALA A 6 -7.26 15.38 -0.90
C ALA A 6 -5.86 14.97 -0.42
N ILE A 7 -5.41 13.79 -0.84
CA ILE A 7 -4.08 13.28 -0.54
C ILE A 7 -3.34 13.06 -1.85
N SER A 8 -2.12 13.59 -1.93
CA SER A 8 -1.18 13.35 -3.04
C SER A 8 0.13 12.89 -2.44
N LEU A 9 0.55 11.67 -2.78
CA LEU A 9 1.76 11.04 -2.25
C LEU A 9 2.74 10.79 -3.38
N HIS A 10 3.99 11.18 -3.16
CA HIS A 10 5.08 10.83 -4.06
C HIS A 10 5.72 9.52 -3.58
N MET A 11 5.72 8.46 -4.40
CA MET A 11 6.15 7.13 -3.93
C MET A 11 7.61 7.08 -3.45
N SER A 12 8.49 7.92 -3.99
CA SER A 12 9.88 7.98 -3.49
C SER A 12 10.03 8.52 -2.06
N SER A 13 9.00 9.18 -1.51
CA SER A 13 8.97 9.61 -0.10
C SER A 13 8.34 8.57 0.81
N ILE A 14 7.73 7.51 0.28
CA ILE A 14 7.13 6.43 1.06
C ILE A 14 8.20 5.35 1.31
N VAL A 15 8.35 4.92 2.56
CA VAL A 15 9.36 3.92 2.97
C VAL A 15 8.73 2.62 3.45
N TYR A 16 7.44 2.63 3.80
CA TYR A 16 6.76 1.43 4.28
C TYR A 16 5.27 1.47 3.93
N LEU A 17 4.72 0.31 3.61
CA LEU A 17 3.30 0.07 3.41
C LEU A 17 2.83 -0.90 4.49
N HIS A 18 1.96 -0.44 5.39
CA HIS A 18 1.34 -1.30 6.39
C HIS A 18 -0.03 -1.74 5.87
N CYS A 19 -0.11 -2.99 5.47
CA CYS A 19 -1.31 -3.61 4.93
C CYS A 19 -1.98 -4.52 5.98
N HIS A 20 -3.32 -4.53 6.00
CA HIS A 20 -4.12 -5.51 6.73
C HIS A 20 -5.22 -6.04 5.83
N LEU A 21 -5.33 -7.37 5.77
CA LEU A 21 -6.43 -8.08 5.12
C LEU A 21 -7.49 -8.38 6.19
N TYR A 22 -8.67 -7.78 6.11
CA TYR A 22 -9.76 -8.04 7.06
C TYR A 22 -10.97 -8.65 6.34
N VAL A 23 -11.76 -9.41 7.10
CA VAL A 23 -13.04 -9.98 6.61
C VAL A 23 -13.98 -8.89 6.07
N ASP A 24 -13.89 -7.67 6.61
CA ASP A 24 -14.76 -6.52 6.30
C ASP A 24 -14.10 -5.45 5.43
N GLY A 25 -12.95 -5.75 4.81
CA GLY A 25 -12.29 -4.89 3.84
C GLY A 25 -10.84 -4.58 4.18
N ASP A 26 -10.02 -4.52 3.13
CA ASP A 26 -8.58 -4.36 3.27
C ASP A 26 -8.21 -2.91 3.61
N ARG A 27 -7.09 -2.75 4.32
CA ARG A 27 -6.56 -1.44 4.70
C ARG A 27 -5.11 -1.32 4.30
N ILE A 28 -4.73 -0.15 3.82
CA ILE A 28 -3.34 0.22 3.60
C ILE A 28 -3.03 1.56 4.25
N VAL A 29 -1.91 1.62 4.96
CA VAL A 29 -1.34 2.83 5.54
C VAL A 29 0.01 3.07 4.89
N PHE A 30 0.22 4.28 4.40
CA PHE A 30 1.50 4.73 3.86
C PHE A 30 2.30 5.38 4.98
N VAL A 31 3.59 5.03 5.08
CA VAL A 31 4.50 5.65 6.03
C VAL A 31 5.58 6.40 5.25
N GLY A 32 5.63 7.71 5.48
CA GLY A 32 6.62 8.60 4.88
C GLY A 32 8.00 8.45 5.52
N ARG A 33 9.04 8.83 4.76
CA ARG A 33 10.42 8.90 5.24
C ARG A 33 10.59 9.85 6.43
N ASP A 34 9.72 10.84 6.54
CA ASP A 34 9.58 11.77 7.65
C ASP A 34 8.93 11.16 8.91
N GLY A 35 8.50 9.90 8.84
CA GLY A 35 7.81 9.19 9.92
C GLY A 35 6.30 9.45 9.97
N VAL A 36 5.75 10.26 9.07
CA VAL A 36 4.30 10.52 9.02
C VAL A 36 3.57 9.26 8.57
N GLN A 37 2.56 8.86 9.35
CA GLN A 37 1.60 7.82 8.97
C GLN A 37 0.36 8.49 8.38
N TYR A 38 0.12 8.27 7.10
CA TYR A 38 -1.05 8.82 6.42
C TYR A 38 -2.34 8.10 6.87
N PRO A 39 -3.51 8.76 6.81
CA PRO A 39 -4.78 8.12 7.15
C PRO A 39 -4.99 6.79 6.41
N PRO A 40 -5.55 5.75 7.06
CA PRO A 40 -5.78 4.46 6.42
C PRO A 40 -6.71 4.56 5.21
N PHE A 41 -6.26 4.03 4.08
CA PHE A 41 -7.09 3.88 2.89
C PHE A 41 -7.87 2.57 3.00
N HIS A 42 -9.20 2.70 3.05
CA HIS A 42 -10.12 1.57 3.14
C HIS A 42 -10.52 1.09 1.74
N ILE A 43 -10.18 -0.15 1.43
CA ILE A 43 -10.59 -0.84 0.21
C ILE A 43 -11.85 -1.64 0.56
N LYS A 44 -13.01 -1.07 0.21
CA LYS A 44 -14.32 -1.54 0.68
C LYS A 44 -14.77 -2.86 0.04
N ASP A 45 -14.27 -3.18 -1.15
CA ASP A 45 -14.70 -4.34 -1.91
C ASP A 45 -13.85 -5.58 -1.59
N LYS A 46 -14.52 -6.70 -1.35
CA LYS A 46 -13.88 -8.01 -1.20
C LYS A 46 -13.47 -8.49 -2.60
N GLY A 47 -12.23 -8.95 -2.76
CA GLY A 47 -11.81 -9.52 -4.06
C GLY A 47 -10.35 -9.31 -4.45
N GLY A 48 -9.44 -9.07 -3.50
CA GLY A 48 -8.02 -8.94 -3.81
C GLY A 48 -7.63 -7.62 -4.46
N HIS A 49 -8.47 -6.58 -4.32
CA HIS A 49 -8.13 -5.22 -4.80
C HIS A 49 -6.86 -4.67 -4.14
N LEU A 50 -6.61 -5.00 -2.87
CA LEU A 50 -5.34 -4.66 -2.23
C LEU A 50 -4.16 -5.34 -2.94
N LEU A 51 -4.26 -6.65 -3.21
CA LEU A 51 -3.21 -7.37 -3.93
C LEU A 51 -3.02 -6.80 -5.35
N ALA A 52 -4.10 -6.50 -6.07
CA ALA A 52 -4.03 -5.88 -7.38
C ALA A 52 -3.34 -4.51 -7.32
N PHE A 53 -3.66 -3.68 -6.32
CA PHE A 53 -2.99 -2.41 -6.08
C PHE A 53 -1.48 -2.59 -5.85
N LEU A 54 -1.09 -3.53 -4.98
CA LEU A 54 0.30 -3.82 -4.68
C LEU A 54 1.05 -4.34 -5.90
N THR A 55 0.43 -5.21 -6.70
CA THR A 55 1.01 -5.73 -7.96
C THR A 55 1.22 -4.61 -8.98
N CYS A 56 0.25 -3.70 -9.13
CA CYS A 56 0.41 -2.52 -9.99
C CYS A 56 1.52 -1.60 -9.49
N LEU A 57 1.63 -1.42 -8.17
CA LEU A 57 2.68 -0.61 -7.57
C LEU A 57 4.07 -1.23 -7.79
N GLU A 58 4.24 -2.53 -7.54
CA GLU A 58 5.51 -3.24 -7.76
C GLU A 58 5.92 -3.18 -9.24
N SER A 59 4.97 -3.38 -10.16
CA SER A 59 5.20 -3.27 -11.61
C SER A 59 5.65 -1.85 -12.01
N GLY A 60 5.01 -0.82 -11.42
CA GLY A 60 5.35 0.57 -11.67
C GLY A 60 6.70 1.00 -11.08
N LEU A 61 7.19 0.30 -10.07
CA LEU A 61 8.51 0.53 -9.47
C LEU A 61 9.65 -0.16 -10.25
N ALA A 62 9.36 -1.18 -11.06
CA ALA A 62 10.33 -2.14 -11.58
C ALA A 62 11.53 -1.54 -12.35
N SER A 63 11.47 -0.31 -12.86
CA SER A 63 12.61 0.37 -13.47
C SER A 63 13.65 0.88 -12.45
N ASP A 64 13.19 1.27 -11.27
CA ASP A 64 13.97 2.06 -10.30
C ASP A 64 13.90 1.52 -8.86
N GLY A 65 13.15 0.44 -8.62
CA GLY A 65 13.00 -0.18 -7.30
C GLY A 65 12.03 -1.37 -7.28
N GLN A 66 11.78 -1.91 -6.09
CA GLN A 66 10.84 -2.99 -5.85
C GLN A 66 10.31 -2.94 -4.42
N LEU A 67 9.16 -3.58 -4.16
CA LEU A 67 8.74 -3.90 -2.80
C LEU A 67 9.71 -4.90 -2.15
N ASP A 68 9.93 -4.76 -0.84
CA ASP A 68 10.73 -5.69 -0.05
C ASP A 68 9.93 -6.16 1.17
N PRO A 69 9.59 -7.46 1.29
CA PRO A 69 9.88 -8.52 0.33
C PRO A 69 9.02 -8.41 -0.95
N PRO A 70 9.53 -8.90 -2.10
CA PRO A 70 8.75 -9.06 -3.32
C PRO A 70 7.46 -9.86 -3.13
N LEU A 71 6.38 -9.48 -3.82
CA LEU A 71 5.06 -10.12 -3.68
C LEU A 71 5.07 -11.58 -4.13
N ALA A 72 5.92 -11.93 -5.09
CA ALA A 72 6.07 -13.29 -5.60
C ALA A 72 6.70 -14.25 -4.58
N TYR A 73 7.37 -13.74 -3.54
CA TYR A 73 7.98 -14.58 -2.51
C TYR A 73 7.00 -14.89 -1.39
N GLU A 74 7.20 -16.03 -0.73
CA GLU A 74 6.38 -16.47 0.41
C GLU A 74 6.28 -15.41 1.52
N LYS A 75 7.39 -14.71 1.81
CA LYS A 75 7.40 -13.60 2.78
C LYS A 75 6.56 -12.39 2.34
N GLY A 76 6.34 -12.22 1.04
CA GLY A 76 5.50 -11.17 0.44
C GLY A 76 4.00 -11.46 0.52
N GLN A 77 3.59 -12.69 0.87
CA GLN A 77 2.18 -13.06 1.02
C GLN A 77 1.57 -12.55 2.33
N GLY A 78 2.38 -11.95 3.20
CA GLY A 78 1.96 -11.50 4.52
C GLY A 78 2.01 -12.61 5.57
N LYS A 79 1.53 -12.29 6.76
CA LYS A 79 1.41 -13.23 7.88
C LYS A 79 -0.05 -13.30 8.28
N PHE A 80 -0.51 -14.51 8.62
CA PHE A 80 -1.82 -14.76 9.21
C PHE A 80 -1.78 -14.55 10.72
#